data_AF-A0A371R513-F1
#
_entry.id   AF-A0A371R513-F1
#
_cell.length_a   1.000
_cell.length_b   1.000
_cell.length_c   1.000
_cell.angle_alpha   90.00
_cell.angle_beta   90.00
_cell.angle_gamma   90.00
#
_symmetry.space_group_name_H-M   'P 1'
#
loop_
_entity.id
_entity.type
_entity.pdbx_description
1 polymer ?
#
loop_
_entity_poly.entity_id
_entity_poly.type
_entity_poly.pdbx_seq_one_letter_code
_entity_poly.pdbx_strand_id
1 'polypeptide(L)'
;MLTGIIITAVVIIAIVAALTLSGLGAASPAPPATTPAPSPTATPTPTTPTQTPPPQEGGAIQYDPNLAQKGIQYFKEVGCTACHSIKSLGISGGAFGPDLSKALISPATNVQGLARFYKENGLDNPAADPQKAAQLLAQYLINPPSYSTTMVSQINTHKSLFGDQWEKDYVPALVEMLKMAATR
;
A
#
# COMPACT_ATOMS: atom_id res chain seq x y z
N MET A 1 -44.72 -31.94 12.60
CA MET A 1 -43.83 -30.97 11.91
C MET A 1 -43.42 -29.79 12.83
N LEU A 2 -43.35 -29.96 14.16
CA LEU A 2 -42.91 -28.88 15.07
C LEU A 2 -41.90 -29.37 16.14
N THR A 3 -41.78 -30.68 16.33
CA THR A 3 -40.83 -31.32 17.25
C THR A 3 -39.45 -31.61 16.65
N GLY A 4 -39.30 -31.54 15.32
CA GLY A 4 -38.02 -31.84 14.63
C GLY A 4 -37.06 -30.65 14.50
N ILE A 5 -37.53 -29.41 14.73
CA ILE A 5 -36.73 -28.19 14.57
C ILE A 5 -35.96 -27.83 15.86
N ILE A 6 -36.42 -28.32 17.02
CA ILE A 6 -35.78 -28.01 18.31
C ILE A 6 -34.51 -28.85 18.54
N ILE A 7 -34.45 -30.06 17.97
CA ILE A 7 -33.30 -30.97 18.16
C ILE A 7 -32.06 -30.48 17.40
N THR A 8 -32.23 -29.86 16.23
CA THR A 8 -31.10 -29.29 15.46
C THR A 8 -30.49 -28.04 16.09
N ALA A 9 -31.27 -27.27 16.87
CA ALA A 9 -30.76 -26.08 17.56
C ALA A 9 -29.87 -26.41 18.79
N VAL A 10 -30.07 -27.55 19.44
CA VAL A 10 -29.26 -27.96 20.62
C VAL A 10 -27.91 -28.56 20.22
N VAL A 11 -27.81 -29.20 19.05
CA VAL A 11 -26.56 -29.82 18.58
C VAL A 11 -25.52 -28.77 18.12
N ILE A 12 -25.97 -27.61 17.62
CA ILE A 12 -25.05 -26.54 17.16
C ILE A 12 -24.45 -25.76 18.35
N ILE A 13 -25.15 -25.68 19.49
CA ILE A 13 -24.66 -24.98 20.68
C ILE A 13 -23.63 -25.83 21.46
N ALA A 14 -23.60 -27.16 21.26
CA ALA A 14 -22.59 -28.03 21.88
C ALA A 14 -21.20 -27.98 21.21
N ILE A 15 -21.06 -27.36 20.03
CA ILE A 15 -19.75 -27.21 19.35
C ILE A 15 -18.93 -26.04 19.94
N VAL A 16 -19.53 -25.19 20.78
CA VAL A 16 -18.89 -24.00 21.36
C VAL A 16 -18.30 -24.25 22.77
N ALA A 17 -18.30 -25.50 23.25
CA ALA A 17 -17.83 -25.84 24.62
C ALA A 17 -16.84 -27.03 24.67
N ALA A 18 -15.94 -27.15 23.70
CA ALA A 18 -14.80 -28.08 23.78
C ALA A 18 -13.46 -27.33 23.64
N LEU A 19 -13.33 -26.23 24.37
CA LEU A 19 -12.04 -25.74 24.86
C LEU A 19 -11.67 -26.59 26.09
N THR A 20 -11.06 -27.74 25.86
CA THR A 20 -10.31 -28.47 26.90
C THR A 20 -8.96 -28.90 26.35
N LEU A 21 -7.94 -28.11 26.71
CA LEU A 21 -6.71 -28.59 27.32
C LEU A 21 -6.16 -29.91 26.76
N SER A 22 -5.25 -29.81 25.78
CA SER A 22 -4.25 -30.84 25.51
C SER A 22 -2.90 -30.17 25.42
N GLY A 23 -2.28 -30.03 26.59
CA GLY A 23 -0.86 -29.77 26.70
C GLY A 23 -0.05 -31.07 26.59
N LEU A 24 1.24 -30.85 26.36
CA LEU A 24 2.39 -31.73 26.60
C LEU A 24 2.62 -32.90 25.61
N GLY A 25 3.65 -32.69 24.79
CA GLY A 25 4.75 -33.64 24.74
C GLY A 25 4.84 -34.55 23.53
N ALA A 26 5.51 -34.09 22.49
CA ALA A 26 6.33 -34.97 21.65
C ALA A 26 7.56 -34.19 21.20
N ALA A 27 8.70 -34.43 21.84
CA ALA A 27 9.99 -34.02 21.31
C ALA A 27 10.23 -34.81 20.01
N SER A 28 10.20 -34.14 18.86
CA SER A 28 10.66 -34.73 17.61
C SER A 28 12.18 -34.86 17.63
N PRO A 29 12.75 -36.01 17.22
CA PRO A 29 14.20 -36.15 17.07
C PRO A 29 14.70 -35.24 15.94
N ALA A 30 15.85 -34.62 16.18
CA ALA A 30 16.56 -33.81 15.21
C ALA A 30 16.88 -34.62 13.93
N PRO A 31 16.67 -34.07 12.72
CA PRO A 31 17.12 -34.71 11.50
C PRO A 31 18.66 -34.72 11.44
N PRO A 32 19.29 -35.76 10.86
CA PRO A 32 20.74 -35.82 10.72
C PRO A 32 21.24 -34.68 9.82
N ALA A 33 22.38 -34.12 10.19
CA ALA A 33 23.06 -33.07 9.45
C ALA A 33 23.37 -33.53 8.02
N THR A 34 22.66 -32.98 7.04
CA THR A 34 23.02 -33.10 5.63
C THR A 34 24.12 -32.10 5.32
N THR A 35 25.22 -32.62 4.78
CA THR A 35 26.37 -31.93 4.19
C THR A 35 25.93 -30.77 3.27
N PRO A 36 26.65 -29.62 3.24
CA PRO A 36 26.34 -28.57 2.28
C PRO A 36 26.63 -29.05 0.85
N ALA A 37 25.60 -29.10 0.01
CA ALA A 37 25.75 -29.23 -1.43
C ALA A 37 26.38 -27.94 -2.00
N PRO A 38 27.23 -28.01 -3.04
CA PRO A 38 27.76 -26.82 -3.68
C PRO A 38 26.64 -25.95 -4.27
N SER A 39 26.69 -24.67 -3.94
CA SER A 39 25.75 -23.63 -4.39
C SER A 39 25.66 -23.61 -5.93
N PRO A 40 24.45 -23.58 -6.53
CA PRO A 40 24.33 -23.33 -7.95
C PRO A 40 24.77 -21.89 -8.26
N THR A 41 25.68 -21.77 -9.23
CA THR A 41 26.15 -20.53 -9.83
C THR A 41 24.97 -19.63 -10.20
N ALA A 42 24.90 -18.45 -9.60
CA ALA A 42 23.92 -17.44 -9.96
C ALA A 42 24.10 -17.03 -11.43
N THR A 43 23.12 -17.37 -12.25
CA THR A 43 22.93 -16.75 -13.57
C THR A 43 22.58 -15.27 -13.35
N PRO A 44 23.23 -14.30 -14.03
CA PRO A 44 22.87 -12.91 -13.89
C PRO A 44 21.46 -12.68 -14.42
N THR A 45 20.54 -12.29 -13.54
CA THR A 45 19.24 -11.70 -13.93
C THR A 45 19.51 -10.46 -14.80
N PRO A 46 18.84 -10.29 -15.95
CA PRO A 46 18.92 -9.04 -16.69
C PRO A 46 18.33 -7.93 -15.82
N THR A 47 19.20 -7.07 -15.29
CA THR A 47 18.82 -5.80 -14.68
C THR A 47 18.10 -4.97 -15.73
N THR A 48 16.77 -4.87 -15.62
CA THR A 48 16.06 -3.73 -16.19
C THR A 48 16.72 -2.47 -15.61
N PRO A 49 17.24 -1.55 -16.44
CA PRO A 49 17.86 -0.35 -15.92
C PRO A 49 16.80 0.43 -15.17
N THR A 50 16.97 0.52 -13.85
CA THR A 50 16.44 1.65 -13.08
C THR A 50 17.13 2.88 -13.65
N GLN A 51 16.51 3.49 -14.65
CA GLN A 51 16.88 4.83 -15.06
C GLN A 51 16.50 5.73 -13.89
N THR A 52 17.47 6.05 -13.05
CA THR A 52 17.40 7.27 -12.23
C THR A 52 17.46 8.42 -13.24
N PRO A 53 16.35 9.12 -13.51
CA PRO A 53 16.42 10.29 -14.38
C PRO A 53 17.29 11.35 -13.69
N PRO A 54 18.08 12.13 -14.44
CA PRO A 54 18.74 13.31 -13.88
C PRO A 54 17.68 14.24 -13.25
N PRO A 55 18.06 15.11 -12.29
CA PRO A 55 17.15 16.08 -11.70
C PRO A 55 16.49 16.91 -12.81
N GLN A 56 15.21 16.66 -13.07
CA GLN A 56 14.45 17.40 -14.07
C GLN A 56 13.98 18.71 -13.43
N GLU A 57 14.83 19.72 -13.53
CA GLU A 57 14.52 21.09 -13.19
C GLU A 57 13.37 21.58 -14.11
N GLY A 58 12.17 21.76 -13.54
CA GLY A 58 11.07 22.52 -14.16
C GLY A 58 10.31 21.86 -15.33
N GLY A 59 10.32 20.53 -15.48
CA GLY A 59 9.57 19.84 -16.54
C GLY A 59 8.11 19.53 -16.15
N ALA A 60 7.17 19.66 -17.10
CA ALA A 60 5.80 19.20 -16.94
C ALA A 60 5.77 17.73 -16.47
N ILE A 61 4.93 17.44 -15.46
CA ILE A 61 4.83 16.10 -14.86
C ILE A 61 4.45 15.08 -15.94
N GLN A 62 5.35 14.13 -16.19
CA GLN A 62 5.10 12.99 -17.07
C GLN A 62 4.53 11.82 -16.27
N TYR A 63 3.62 11.06 -16.89
CA TYR A 63 3.04 9.85 -16.29
C TYR A 63 2.77 8.77 -17.35
N ASP A 64 2.73 7.52 -16.91
CA ASP A 64 2.25 6.39 -17.73
C ASP A 64 0.71 6.33 -17.68
N PRO A 65 0.01 6.53 -18.81
CA PRO A 65 -1.45 6.56 -18.83
C PRO A 65 -2.10 5.21 -18.49
N ASN A 66 -1.47 4.08 -18.84
CA ASN A 66 -2.01 2.75 -18.56
C ASN A 66 -1.91 2.45 -17.06
N LEU A 67 -0.76 2.76 -16.44
CA LEU A 67 -0.59 2.63 -15.00
C LEU A 67 -1.46 3.64 -14.24
N ALA A 68 -1.60 4.87 -14.72
CA ALA A 68 -2.49 5.86 -14.11
C ALA A 68 -3.95 5.38 -14.11
N GLN A 69 -4.41 4.76 -15.20
CA GLN A 69 -5.75 4.18 -15.27
C GLN A 69 -5.92 2.99 -14.30
N LYS A 70 -4.90 2.14 -14.17
CA LYS A 70 -4.86 1.07 -13.16
C LYS A 70 -4.91 1.65 -11.74
N GLY A 71 -4.21 2.76 -11.51
CA GLY A 71 -4.24 3.49 -10.25
C GLY A 71 -5.62 4.02 -9.89
N ILE A 72 -6.41 4.49 -10.87
CA ILE A 72 -7.81 4.88 -10.63
C ILE A 72 -8.65 3.70 -10.13
N GLN A 73 -8.45 2.51 -10.71
CA GLN A 73 -9.16 1.30 -10.27
C GLN A 73 -8.75 0.95 -8.84
N TYR A 74 -7.44 0.86 -8.57
CA TYR A 74 -6.90 0.55 -7.26
C TYR A 74 -7.31 1.55 -6.19
N PHE A 75 -7.33 2.85 -6.47
CA PHE A 75 -7.76 3.87 -5.52
C PHE A 75 -9.21 3.66 -5.04
N LYS A 76 -10.08 3.15 -5.92
CA LYS A 76 -11.45 2.79 -5.59
C LYS A 76 -11.53 1.46 -4.86
N GLU A 77 -10.84 0.44 -5.36
CA GLU A 77 -10.88 -0.93 -4.85
C GLU A 77 -10.35 -1.05 -3.42
N VAL A 78 -9.25 -0.36 -3.11
CA VAL A 78 -8.66 -0.38 -1.75
C VAL A 78 -9.30 0.64 -0.81
N GLY A 79 -10.37 1.31 -1.26
CA GLY A 79 -11.20 2.18 -0.42
C GLY A 79 -10.62 3.56 -0.12
N CYS A 80 -9.61 4.04 -0.86
CA CYS A 80 -9.06 5.38 -0.64
C CYS A 80 -10.11 6.49 -0.83
N THR A 81 -11.12 6.26 -1.68
CA THR A 81 -12.25 7.19 -1.89
C THR A 81 -13.10 7.43 -0.64
N ALA A 82 -13.09 6.51 0.33
CA ALA A 82 -13.82 6.67 1.58
C ALA A 82 -13.33 7.91 2.35
N CYS A 83 -12.02 8.17 2.29
CA CYS A 83 -11.42 9.31 2.97
C CYS A 83 -11.08 10.45 2.02
N HIS A 84 -10.64 10.18 0.79
CA HIS A 84 -10.04 11.19 -0.09
C HIS A 84 -10.84 11.39 -1.38
N SER A 85 -10.79 12.61 -1.92
CA SER A 85 -11.24 12.91 -3.29
C SER A 85 -10.05 13.12 -4.23
N ILE A 86 -10.30 12.99 -5.53
CA ILE A 86 -9.40 13.46 -6.59
C ILE A 86 -10.26 14.21 -7.62
N LYS A 87 -10.61 15.45 -7.27
CA LYS A 87 -11.50 16.31 -8.04
C LYS A 87 -11.03 16.54 -9.48
N SER A 88 -9.72 16.66 -9.73
CA SER A 88 -9.19 16.83 -11.10
C SER A 88 -9.42 15.62 -12.00
N LEU A 89 -9.69 14.44 -11.41
CA LEU A 89 -10.08 13.21 -12.11
C LEU A 89 -11.57 12.88 -11.98
N GLY A 90 -12.38 13.77 -11.37
CA GLY A 90 -13.80 13.53 -11.12
C GLY A 90 -14.07 12.43 -10.08
N ILE A 91 -13.08 12.04 -9.29
CA ILE A 91 -13.23 11.02 -8.24
C ILE A 91 -13.76 11.71 -6.98
N SER A 92 -15.02 11.40 -6.66
CA SER A 92 -15.70 11.89 -5.46
C SER A 92 -15.34 11.04 -4.23
N GLY A 93 -15.40 11.65 -3.05
CA GLY A 93 -14.94 11.11 -1.78
C GLY A 93 -14.65 12.26 -0.82
N GLY A 94 -13.65 12.12 0.05
CA GLY A 94 -13.15 13.28 0.81
C GLY A 94 -13.86 13.51 2.14
N ALA A 95 -14.52 12.51 2.73
CA ALA A 95 -15.25 12.69 3.99
C ALA A 95 -14.34 13.07 5.17
N PHE A 96 -13.07 12.65 5.13
CA PHE A 96 -12.13 12.80 6.24
C PHE A 96 -10.75 13.32 5.82
N GLY A 97 -10.31 12.93 4.62
CA GLY A 97 -9.03 13.28 4.05
C GLY A 97 -9.16 14.42 3.02
N PRO A 98 -8.08 15.19 2.82
CA PRO A 98 -8.04 16.25 1.81
C PRO A 98 -8.18 15.69 0.39
N ASP A 99 -8.52 16.58 -0.53
CA ASP A 99 -8.39 16.32 -1.96
C ASP A 99 -6.93 16.12 -2.35
N LEU A 100 -6.64 15.06 -3.12
CA LEU A 100 -5.29 14.66 -3.50
C LEU A 100 -4.90 15.11 -4.91
N SER A 101 -5.74 15.87 -5.62
CA SER A 101 -5.47 16.28 -7.02
C SER A 101 -4.15 17.02 -7.18
N LYS A 102 -3.68 17.68 -6.12
CA LYS A 102 -2.46 18.50 -6.11
C LYS A 102 -1.41 17.98 -5.14
N ALA A 103 -1.47 16.71 -4.72
CA ALA A 103 -0.53 16.13 -3.76
C ALA A 103 0.94 16.25 -4.17
N LEU A 104 1.23 16.29 -5.48
CA LEU A 104 2.60 16.36 -6.02
C LEU A 104 3.08 17.76 -6.35
N ILE A 105 2.22 18.79 -6.24
CA ILE A 105 2.57 20.17 -6.66
C ILE A 105 2.09 21.24 -5.70
N SER A 106 1.23 20.91 -4.75
CA SER A 106 0.88 21.83 -3.69
C SER A 106 1.77 21.54 -2.48
N PRO A 107 2.33 22.56 -1.81
CA PRO A 107 2.96 22.40 -0.50
C PRO A 107 1.99 21.89 0.59
N ALA A 108 0.73 21.65 0.23
CA ALA A 108 -0.25 20.81 0.91
C ALA A 108 -0.24 20.97 2.43
N THR A 109 -0.59 22.17 2.90
CA THR A 109 -1.07 22.40 4.27
C THR A 109 -2.30 21.54 4.64
N ASN A 110 -2.86 20.80 3.68
CA ASN A 110 -4.05 19.97 3.84
C ASN A 110 -3.73 18.47 4.03
N VAL A 111 -2.52 18.00 3.69
CA VAL A 111 -2.05 16.61 3.93
C VAL A 111 -0.89 16.65 4.93
N GLN A 112 -1.17 17.05 6.17
CA GLN A 112 -0.14 17.41 7.16
C GLN A 112 0.98 16.36 7.31
N GLY A 113 0.63 15.07 7.29
CA GLY A 113 1.61 13.98 7.36
C GLY A 113 2.53 13.88 6.14
N LEU A 114 1.99 14.01 4.93
CA LEU A 114 2.79 13.94 3.70
C LEU A 114 3.66 15.19 3.51
N ALA A 115 3.12 16.38 3.79
CA ALA A 115 3.89 17.61 3.71
C ALA A 115 5.05 17.62 4.71
N ARG A 116 4.83 17.12 5.93
CA ARG A 116 5.91 16.89 6.91
C ARG A 116 6.94 15.89 6.38
N PHE A 117 6.50 14.78 5.80
CA PHE A 117 7.39 13.77 5.23
C PHE A 117 8.24 14.33 4.09
N TYR A 118 7.66 15.16 3.20
CA TYR A 118 8.42 15.85 2.15
C TYR A 118 9.52 16.75 2.74
N LYS A 119 9.17 17.58 3.72
CA LYS A 119 10.14 18.46 4.38
C LYS A 119 11.27 17.67 5.06
N GLU A 120 10.95 16.62 5.80
CA GLU A 120 11.95 15.75 6.46
C GLU A 120 12.88 15.06 5.45
N ASN A 121 12.45 14.90 4.19
CA ASN A 121 13.23 14.34 3.09
C ASN A 121 13.77 15.42 2.12
N GLY A 122 13.85 16.68 2.58
CA GLY A 122 14.45 17.78 1.85
C GLY A 122 13.67 18.23 0.62
N LEU A 123 12.33 18.21 0.69
CA LEU A 123 11.43 18.74 -0.32
C LEU A 123 10.45 19.73 0.33
N ASP A 124 10.85 20.99 0.46
CA ASP A 124 9.99 22.03 1.05
C ASP A 124 8.85 22.48 0.12
N ASN A 125 9.09 22.46 -1.19
CA ASN A 125 8.10 22.81 -2.21
C ASN A 125 8.00 21.67 -3.24
N PRO A 126 6.93 20.85 -3.22
CA PRO A 126 6.80 19.74 -4.15
C PRO A 126 6.61 20.19 -5.61
N ALA A 127 6.16 21.43 -5.87
CA ALA A 127 6.16 21.96 -7.24
C ALA A 127 7.56 22.23 -7.81
N ALA A 128 8.57 22.41 -6.97
CA ALA A 128 9.95 22.63 -7.44
C ALA A 128 10.58 21.35 -8.01
N ASP A 129 10.17 20.19 -7.49
CA ASP A 129 10.60 18.87 -7.96
C ASP A 129 9.45 17.84 -7.81
N PRO A 130 8.48 17.85 -8.76
CA PRO A 130 7.35 16.92 -8.72
C PRO A 130 7.76 15.45 -8.87
N GLN A 131 8.90 15.18 -9.51
CA GLN A 131 9.47 13.85 -9.67
C GLN A 131 9.93 13.32 -8.30
N LYS A 132 10.66 14.12 -7.53
CA LYS A 132 11.00 13.79 -6.14
C LYS A 132 9.76 13.70 -5.26
N ALA A 133 8.76 14.56 -5.44
CA ALA A 133 7.49 14.45 -4.73
C ALA A 133 6.81 13.09 -4.97
N ALA A 134 6.82 12.59 -6.21
CA ALA A 134 6.26 11.30 -6.57
C ALA A 134 7.05 10.13 -5.97
N GLN A 135 8.38 10.21 -5.94
CA GLN A 135 9.23 9.20 -5.29
C GLN A 135 8.97 9.14 -3.78
N LEU A 136 8.91 10.30 -3.12
CA LEU A 136 8.62 10.38 -1.69
C LEU A 136 7.19 9.94 -1.36
N LEU A 137 6.22 10.22 -2.24
CA LEU A 137 4.87 9.68 -2.10
C LEU A 137 4.87 8.15 -2.15
N ALA A 138 5.61 7.54 -3.08
CA ALA A 138 5.76 6.09 -3.13
C ALA A 138 6.30 5.53 -1.81
N GLN A 139 7.37 6.14 -1.29
CA GLN A 139 7.94 5.77 0.01
C GLN A 139 6.94 5.92 1.15
N TYR A 140 6.16 7.00 1.16
CA TYR A 140 5.13 7.23 2.17
C TYR A 140 4.00 6.18 2.11
N LEU A 141 3.65 5.70 0.91
CA LEU A 141 2.66 4.63 0.72
C LEU A 141 3.23 3.22 1.02
N ILE A 142 4.55 3.05 1.03
CA ILE A 142 5.20 1.79 1.39
C ILE A 142 5.51 1.74 2.88
N ASN A 143 6.08 2.81 3.44
CA ASN A 143 6.54 2.88 4.81
C ASN A 143 6.25 4.26 5.41
N PRO A 144 4.97 4.54 5.74
CA PRO A 144 4.61 5.82 6.32
C PRO A 144 5.29 6.02 7.68
N PRO A 145 5.69 7.25 8.01
CA PRO A 145 6.27 7.57 9.32
C PRO A 145 5.23 7.37 10.45
N SER A 146 5.70 7.07 11.65
CA SER A 146 4.85 6.73 12.81
C SER A 146 3.89 7.84 13.24
N TYR A 147 4.20 9.11 12.95
CA TYR A 147 3.30 10.23 13.20
C TYR A 147 2.06 10.23 12.29
N SER A 148 2.09 9.51 11.17
CA SER A 148 0.96 9.34 10.26
C SER A 148 0.13 8.12 10.64
N THR A 149 -0.37 8.09 11.87
CA THR A 149 -0.97 6.91 12.52
C THR A 149 -2.06 6.22 11.67
N THR A 150 -2.99 6.99 11.09
CA THR A 150 -4.03 6.43 10.21
C THR A 150 -3.42 5.77 8.98
N MET A 151 -2.45 6.41 8.32
CA MET A 151 -1.78 5.82 7.16
C MET A 151 -0.99 4.57 7.53
N VAL A 152 -0.30 4.54 8.67
CA VAL A 152 0.37 3.33 9.16
C VAL A 152 -0.63 2.17 9.27
N SER A 153 -1.80 2.39 9.87
CA SER A 153 -2.85 1.38 9.98
C SER A 153 -3.32 0.91 8.60
N GLN A 154 -3.68 1.83 7.70
CA GLN A 154 -4.16 1.49 6.36
C GLN A 154 -3.12 0.72 5.54
N ILE A 155 -1.86 1.17 5.54
CA ILE A 155 -0.77 0.52 4.81
C ILE A 155 -0.47 -0.87 5.37
N ASN A 156 -0.49 -1.05 6.70
CA ASN A 156 -0.33 -2.37 7.29
C ASN A 156 -1.46 -3.33 6.89
N THR A 157 -2.70 -2.84 6.86
CA THR A 157 -3.84 -3.62 6.34
C THR A 157 -3.65 -3.98 4.88
N HIS A 158 -3.26 -3.03 4.02
CA HIS A 158 -3.02 -3.30 2.60
C HIS A 158 -1.89 -4.31 2.39
N LYS A 159 -0.77 -4.18 3.11
CA LYS A 159 0.31 -5.18 3.06
C LYS A 159 -0.14 -6.55 3.51
N SER A 160 -0.99 -6.63 4.54
CA SER A 160 -1.56 -7.91 5.00
C SER A 160 -2.49 -8.55 3.96
N LEU A 161 -3.20 -7.75 3.16
CA LEU A 161 -4.16 -8.25 2.17
C LEU A 161 -3.50 -8.59 0.82
N PHE A 162 -2.51 -7.79 0.39
CA PHE A 162 -1.95 -7.86 -0.96
C PHE A 162 -0.49 -8.34 -0.98
N GLY A 163 0.15 -8.50 0.18
CA GLY A 163 1.55 -8.87 0.29
C GLY A 163 2.45 -7.96 -0.53
N ASP A 164 3.39 -8.59 -1.26
CA ASP A 164 4.33 -7.91 -2.15
C ASP A 164 3.66 -7.10 -3.28
N GLN A 165 2.42 -7.44 -3.66
CA GLN A 165 1.73 -6.70 -4.72
C GLN A 165 1.46 -5.26 -4.31
N TRP A 166 1.29 -4.97 -3.02
CA TRP A 166 1.09 -3.59 -2.57
C TRP A 166 2.22 -2.68 -3.08
N GLU A 167 3.47 -3.11 -2.90
CA GLU A 167 4.65 -2.36 -3.32
C GLU A 167 4.93 -2.50 -4.82
N LYS A 168 4.75 -3.69 -5.40
CA LYS A 168 5.12 -3.97 -6.80
C LYS A 168 4.08 -3.52 -7.84
N ASP A 169 2.81 -3.49 -7.48
CA ASP A 169 1.69 -3.23 -8.39
C ASP A 169 0.87 -1.99 -7.99
N TYR A 170 0.43 -1.93 -6.73
CA TYR A 170 -0.52 -0.89 -6.29
C TYR A 170 0.15 0.47 -6.18
N VAL A 171 1.25 0.58 -5.43
CA VAL A 171 1.92 1.86 -5.20
C VAL A 171 2.37 2.53 -6.50
N PRO A 172 3.03 1.85 -7.45
CA PRO A 172 3.41 2.46 -8.72
C PRO A 172 2.21 3.01 -9.50
N ALA A 173 1.13 2.24 -9.60
CA ALA A 173 -0.09 2.66 -10.29
C ALA A 173 -0.76 3.87 -9.60
N LEU A 174 -0.83 3.88 -8.27
CA LEU A 174 -1.36 5.01 -7.49
C LEU A 174 -0.52 6.28 -7.67
N VAL A 175 0.80 6.16 -7.76
CA VAL A 175 1.70 7.29 -8.01
C VAL A 175 1.48 7.85 -9.42
N GLU A 176 1.38 6.99 -10.44
CA GLU A 176 1.09 7.43 -11.82
C GLU A 176 -0.29 8.10 -11.93
N MET A 177 -1.29 7.61 -11.21
CA MET A 177 -2.59 8.28 -11.11
C MET A 177 -2.45 9.68 -10.52
N LEU A 178 -1.67 9.87 -9.45
CA LEU A 178 -1.50 11.18 -8.81
C LEU A 178 -0.64 12.14 -9.65
N LYS A 179 0.30 11.62 -10.45
CA LYS A 179 0.98 12.40 -11.49
C LYS A 179 0.00 12.89 -12.55
N MET A 180 -0.86 12.02 -13.07
CA MET A 180 -1.93 12.41 -13.98
C MET A 180 -2.87 13.46 -13.35
N ALA A 181 -3.26 13.27 -12.10
CA ALA A 181 -4.13 14.21 -11.38
C ALA A 181 -3.51 15.61 -11.26
N ALA A 182 -2.20 15.69 -11.05
CA ALA A 182 -1.48 16.96 -10.93
C ALA A 182 -1.44 17.77 -12.24
N THR A 183 -1.51 17.10 -13.40
CA THR A 183 -1.51 17.73 -14.74
C THR A 183 -2.86 18.31 -15.19
N ARG A 184 -3.93 18.12 -14.41
CA ARG A 184 -5.29 18.59 -14.72
C ARG A 184 -5.72 19.66 -13.73
#